data_AF-A0A519EMQ6-F1
#
_entry.id   AF-A0A519EMQ6-F1
#
_cell.length_a   1.000
_cell.length_b   1.000
_cell.length_c   1.000
_cell.angle_alpha   90.00
_cell.angle_beta   90.00
_cell.angle_gamma   90.00
#
_symmetry.space_group_name_H-M   'P 1'
#
loop_
_entity.id
_entity.type
_entity.pdbx_description
1 polymer ?
#
loop_
_entity_poly.entity_id
_entity_poly.type
_entity_poly.pdbx_seq_one_letter_code
_entity_poly.pdbx_strand_id
1 'polypeptide(L)'
;QNTKYNARALEEHQRDHALFMGFAPANDPKIALAVIVENAGWGAGAAAPIARRVMDYWLMDQYPSEADMAAIRVGKATAPIGKPRPAGEMAWPASAAPAAAP
;
A
#
# COMPACT_ATOMS: atom_id res chain seq x y z
N GLN A 1 0.23 22.68 -28.93
CA GLN A 1 -0.01 21.62 -27.92
C GLN A 1 1.34 21.12 -27.43
N ASN A 2 1.84 21.58 -26.28
CA ASN A 2 3.11 21.09 -25.72
C ASN A 2 3.22 21.38 -24.21
N THR A 3 2.24 20.94 -23.42
CA THR A 3 2.28 21.07 -21.96
C THR A 3 2.79 19.76 -21.39
N LYS A 4 4.08 19.71 -21.01
CA LYS A 4 4.66 18.61 -20.24
C LYS A 4 3.99 18.57 -18.87
N TYR A 5 3.28 17.49 -18.56
CA TYR A 5 2.69 17.25 -17.24
C TYR A 5 3.80 17.34 -16.17
N ASN A 6 3.67 18.30 -15.24
CA ASN A 6 4.59 18.48 -14.13
C ASN A 6 3.85 18.22 -12.82
N ALA A 7 3.83 16.96 -12.38
CA ALA A 7 3.19 16.53 -11.14
C ALA A 7 3.71 17.26 -9.88
N ARG A 8 4.93 17.84 -9.93
CA ARG A 8 5.49 18.63 -8.82
C ARG A 8 4.96 20.05 -8.74
N ALA A 9 4.34 20.56 -9.82
CA ALA A 9 3.72 21.89 -9.85
C ALA A 9 2.23 21.87 -9.52
N LEU A 10 1.64 20.67 -9.34
CA LEU A 10 0.25 20.49 -8.94
C LEU A 10 0.14 20.32 -7.43
N GLU A 11 -0.85 20.99 -6.83
CA GLU A 11 -1.25 20.77 -5.44
C GLU A 11 -1.66 19.30 -5.24
N GLU A 12 -1.51 18.78 -4.01
CA GLU A 12 -1.73 17.36 -3.73
C GLU A 12 -3.11 16.87 -4.22
N HIS A 13 -4.18 17.64 -3.98
CA HIS A 13 -5.54 17.31 -4.43
C HIS A 13 -5.75 17.30 -5.96
N GLN A 14 -4.81 17.84 -6.74
CA GLN A 14 -4.87 17.86 -8.21
C GLN A 14 -4.12 16.68 -8.83
N ARG A 15 -3.44 15.86 -8.03
CA ARG A 15 -2.76 14.66 -8.50
C ARG A 15 -3.77 13.54 -8.79
N ASP A 16 -3.44 12.72 -9.77
CA ASP A 16 -4.20 11.52 -10.09
C ASP A 16 -4.28 10.57 -8.89
N HIS A 17 -5.35 9.78 -8.81
CA HIS A 17 -5.47 8.70 -7.83
C HIS A 17 -4.66 7.49 -8.30
N ALA A 18 -3.98 6.83 -7.37
CA ALA A 18 -3.27 5.60 -7.67
C ALA A 18 -4.23 4.41 -7.50
N LEU A 19 -4.50 3.69 -8.57
CA LEU A 19 -5.37 2.50 -8.56
C LEU A 19 -4.54 1.24 -8.82
N PHE A 20 -4.89 0.15 -8.13
CA PHE A 20 -4.38 -1.19 -8.42
C PHE A 20 -5.46 -2.23 -8.15
N MET A 21 -5.61 -3.20 -9.04
CA MET A 21 -6.46 -4.36 -8.84
C MET A 21 -5.71 -5.63 -9.21
N GLY A 22 -5.97 -6.72 -8.50
CA GLY A 22 -5.32 -7.98 -8.77
C GLY A 22 -5.86 -9.12 -7.92
N PHE A 23 -5.47 -10.33 -8.30
CA PHE A 23 -5.76 -11.55 -7.56
C PHE A 23 -4.52 -12.42 -7.47
N ALA A 24 -4.46 -13.28 -6.47
CA ALA A 24 -3.33 -14.19 -6.27
C ALA A 24 -3.75 -15.46 -5.51
N PRO A 25 -3.03 -16.59 -5.69
CA PRO A 25 -2.08 -16.88 -6.78
C PRO A 25 -2.71 -16.87 -8.18
N ALA A 26 -1.91 -16.79 -9.25
CA ALA A 26 -2.42 -16.73 -10.62
C ALA A 26 -3.10 -18.03 -11.09
N ASN A 27 -2.56 -19.18 -10.69
CA ASN A 27 -3.05 -20.49 -11.11
C ASN A 27 -4.21 -21.03 -10.26
N ASP A 28 -4.34 -20.58 -9.01
CA ASP A 28 -5.38 -21.00 -8.07
C ASP A 28 -5.73 -19.84 -7.12
N PRO A 29 -6.53 -18.85 -7.57
CA PRO A 29 -6.77 -17.61 -6.83
C PRO A 29 -7.43 -17.83 -5.48
N LYS A 30 -6.85 -17.25 -4.42
CA LYS A 30 -7.36 -17.29 -3.04
C LYS A 30 -7.81 -15.92 -2.51
N ILE A 31 -7.36 -14.84 -3.14
CA ILE A 31 -7.72 -13.47 -2.79
C ILE A 31 -7.80 -12.63 -4.06
N ALA A 32 -8.80 -11.75 -4.13
CA ALA A 32 -8.89 -10.65 -5.09
C ALA A 32 -9.07 -9.35 -4.31
N LEU A 33 -8.43 -8.27 -4.76
CA LEU A 33 -8.49 -6.96 -4.11
C LEU A 33 -8.46 -5.83 -5.14
N ALA A 34 -9.04 -4.70 -4.75
CA ALA A 34 -8.91 -3.41 -5.43
C ALA A 34 -8.47 -2.37 -4.40
N VAL A 35 -7.44 -1.60 -4.74
CA VAL A 35 -6.84 -0.58 -3.88
C VAL A 35 -6.87 0.74 -4.63
N ILE A 36 -7.37 1.77 -3.96
CA ILE A 36 -7.27 3.16 -4.38
C ILE A 36 -6.50 3.92 -3.31
N VAL A 37 -5.53 4.71 -3.73
CA VAL A 37 -4.85 5.69 -2.89
C VAL A 37 -5.13 7.06 -3.50
N GLU A 38 -5.89 7.86 -2.77
CA GLU A 38 -6.26 9.20 -3.19
C GLU A 38 -5.01 10.04 -3.45
N ASN A 39 -5.02 10.73 -4.58
CA ASN A 39 -4.05 11.76 -4.94
C ASN A 39 -2.57 11.32 -4.95
N ALA A 40 -2.30 10.02 -5.06
CA ALA A 40 -0.97 9.43 -4.97
C ALA A 40 -0.29 9.17 -6.33
N GLY A 41 -0.86 9.68 -7.43
CA GLY A 41 -0.32 9.53 -8.78
C GLY A 41 -0.55 8.14 -9.36
N TRP A 42 0.52 7.41 -9.63
CA TRP A 42 0.48 6.19 -10.47
C TRP A 42 0.29 4.91 -9.64
N GLY A 43 -0.60 4.03 -10.08
CA GLY A 43 -0.93 2.76 -9.42
C GLY A 43 0.26 1.89 -9.01
N ALA A 44 1.24 1.74 -9.90
CA ALA A 44 2.45 0.95 -9.66
C ALA A 44 3.35 1.52 -8.55
N GLY A 45 3.28 2.83 -8.29
CA GLY A 45 4.14 3.52 -7.32
C GLY A 45 3.57 3.56 -5.90
N ALA A 46 2.25 3.55 -5.75
CA ALA A 46 1.60 3.72 -4.45
C ALA A 46 0.64 2.56 -4.10
N ALA A 47 -0.33 2.25 -4.97
CA ALA A 47 -1.36 1.26 -4.69
C ALA A 47 -0.84 -0.19 -4.77
N ALA A 48 -0.01 -0.51 -5.77
CA ALA A 48 0.54 -1.85 -5.94
C ALA A 48 1.46 -2.29 -4.77
N PRO A 49 2.35 -1.43 -4.22
CA PRO A 49 3.12 -1.75 -3.02
C PRO A 49 2.26 -2.07 -1.79
N ILE A 50 1.11 -1.40 -1.63
CA ILE A 50 0.15 -1.71 -0.55
C ILE A 50 -0.50 -3.07 -0.79
N ALA A 51 -0.99 -3.30 -2.01
CA ALA A 51 -1.60 -4.58 -2.40
C ALA A 51 -0.66 -5.78 -2.18
N ARG A 52 0.64 -5.62 -2.48
CA ARG A 52 1.66 -6.65 -2.25
C ARG A 52 1.67 -7.14 -0.80
N ARG A 53 1.60 -6.21 0.16
CA ARG A 53 1.64 -6.49 1.61
C ARG A 53 0.35 -7.13 2.12
N VAL A 54 -0.79 -6.73 1.57
CA VAL A 54 -2.08 -7.40 1.84
C VAL A 54 -2.03 -8.86 1.37
N MET A 55 -1.49 -9.10 0.17
CA MET A 55 -1.31 -10.47 -0.34
C MET A 55 -0.28 -11.27 0.48
N ASP A 56 0.81 -10.67 0.92
CA ASP A 56 1.79 -11.31 1.83
C ASP A 56 1.16 -11.74 3.15
N TYR A 57 0.39 -10.84 3.76
CA TYR A 57 -0.35 -11.14 4.98
C TYR A 57 -1.29 -12.33 4.77
N TRP A 58 -2.08 -12.31 3.70
CA TRP A 58 -3.10 -13.34 3.46
C TRP A 58 -2.52 -14.69 3.04
N LEU A 59 -1.49 -14.69 2.19
CA LEU A 59 -0.97 -15.91 1.56
C LEU A 59 0.24 -16.51 2.27
N MET A 60 0.97 -15.71 3.06
CA MET A 60 2.29 -16.11 3.58
C MET A 60 2.46 -15.92 5.09
N ASP A 61 1.41 -15.52 5.83
CA ASP A 61 1.49 -15.18 7.27
C ASP A 61 2.55 -14.08 7.55
N GLN A 62 2.78 -13.19 6.58
CA GLN A 62 3.80 -12.15 6.67
C GLN A 62 3.18 -10.79 6.96
N TYR A 63 3.41 -10.29 8.16
CA TYR A 63 3.11 -8.92 8.54
C TYR A 63 4.33 -8.01 8.27
N PRO A 64 4.15 -6.80 7.70
CA PRO A 64 5.24 -5.87 7.47
C PRO A 64 6.11 -5.58 8.70
N SER A 65 7.42 -5.40 8.49
CA SER A 65 8.30 -4.88 9.53
C SER A 65 7.90 -3.46 9.95
N GLU A 66 8.34 -2.98 11.10
CA GLU A 66 8.06 -1.60 11.53
C GLU A 66 8.66 -0.56 10.57
N ALA A 67 9.88 -0.81 10.10
CA ALA A 67 10.55 0.04 9.12
C ALA A 67 9.77 0.09 7.79
N ASP A 68 9.22 -1.04 7.38
CA ASP A 68 8.41 -1.15 6.18
C ASP A 68 7.09 -0.38 6.28
N MET A 69 6.38 -0.53 7.41
CA MET A 69 5.16 0.22 7.69
C MET A 69 5.41 1.72 7.70
N ALA A 70 6.52 2.15 8.32
CA ALA A 70 6.92 3.55 8.35
C ALA A 70 7.21 4.07 6.93
N ALA A 71 7.91 3.30 6.10
CA ALA A 71 8.24 3.69 4.73
C ALA A 71 7.02 3.75 3.80
N ILE A 72 6.07 2.82 3.95
CA ILE A 72 4.83 2.81 3.17
C ILE A 72 3.93 3.99 3.52
N ARG A 73 3.81 4.33 4.79
CA ARG A 73 2.99 5.46 5.25
C ARG A 73 3.40 6.78 4.59
N VAL A 74 4.66 6.91 4.18
CA VAL A 74 5.19 8.10 3.49
C VAL A 74 5.48 7.87 2.00
N GLY A 75 4.99 6.76 1.41
CA GLY A 75 5.12 6.46 -0.01
C GLY A 75 6.55 6.21 -0.51
N LYS A 76 7.47 5.79 0.38
CA LYS A 76 8.91 5.61 0.06
C LYS A 76 9.33 4.16 -0.18
N ALA A 77 8.40 3.21 -0.15
CA ALA A 77 8.69 1.79 -0.36
C ALA A 77 7.84 1.18 -1.47
N THR A 78 8.50 0.53 -2.43
CA THR A 78 7.85 -0.23 -3.51
C THR A 78 7.85 -1.73 -3.25
N ALA A 79 8.90 -2.25 -2.60
CA ALA A 79 9.02 -3.64 -2.13
C ALA A 79 9.03 -3.70 -0.59
N PRO A 80 8.71 -4.86 0.03
CA PRO A 80 8.85 -5.05 1.47
C PRO A 80 10.29 -4.86 1.96
N ILE A 81 10.46 -4.17 3.09
CA ILE A 81 11.75 -3.83 3.70
C ILE A 81 11.91 -4.53 5.06
N GLY A 82 13.11 -5.01 5.36
CA GLY A 82 13.41 -5.65 6.64
C GLY A 82 12.78 -7.04 6.79
N LYS A 83 12.93 -7.64 7.98
CA LYS A 83 12.38 -8.97 8.26
C LYS A 83 10.88 -8.86 8.58
N PRO A 84 10.00 -9.57 7.84
CA PRO A 84 8.58 -9.63 8.18
C PRO A 84 8.35 -10.25 9.56
N ARG A 85 7.25 -9.84 10.20
CA ARG A 85 6.77 -10.39 11.47
C ARG A 85 5.71 -11.46 11.20
N PRO A 86 5.54 -12.46 12.06
CA PRO A 86 4.46 -13.44 11.92
C PRO A 86 3.10 -12.76 12.05
N ALA A 87 2.20 -12.95 11.07
CA ALA A 87 0.89 -12.32 11.09
C ALA A 87 -0.01 -12.88 12.20
N GLY A 88 0.08 -14.18 12.50
CA GLY A 88 -0.62 -14.78 13.64
C GLY A 88 -0.25 -14.22 15.02
N GLU A 89 0.92 -13.57 15.16
CA GLU A 89 1.34 -12.90 16.40
C GLU A 89 0.83 -11.45 16.48
N MET A 90 0.39 -10.88 15.37
CA MET A 90 -0.16 -9.52 15.31
C MET A 90 -1.68 -9.58 15.49
N ALA A 91 -2.15 -9.25 16.70
CA ALA A 91 -3.59 -9.17 16.96
C ALA A 91 -4.27 -8.16 16.02
N TRP A 92 -5.27 -8.60 15.26
CA TRP A 92 -6.18 -7.72 14.52
C TRP A 92 -7.43 -7.45 15.37
N PRO A 93 -7.87 -6.18 15.52
CA PRO A 93 -7.30 -4.99 14.90
C PRO A 93 -5.98 -4.59 15.55
N ALA A 94 -4.96 -4.29 14.72
CA ALA A 94 -3.70 -3.74 15.20
C ALA A 94 -4.04 -2.52 16.05
N SER A 95 -3.70 -2.55 17.35
CA SER A 95 -4.21 -1.64 18.37
C SER A 95 -4.50 -0.27 17.78
N ALA A 96 -5.78 0.12 17.74
CA ALA A 96 -6.16 1.46 17.32
C ALA A 96 -5.31 2.43 18.14
N ALA A 97 -4.32 3.08 17.52
CA ALA A 97 -3.75 4.28 18.09
C ALA A 97 -4.95 5.19 18.40
N PRO A 98 -5.02 5.83 19.57
CA PRO A 98 -6.20 6.58 19.96
C PRO A 98 -6.47 7.57 18.82
N ALA A 99 -7.69 7.50 18.28
CA ALA A 99 -8.18 8.51 17.36
C ALA A 99 -7.84 9.86 18.00
N ALA A 100 -6.96 10.63 17.35
CA ALA A 100 -6.64 11.96 17.81
C ALA A 100 -7.98 12.71 17.91
N ALA A 101 -8.34 13.05 19.14
CA ALA A 101 -9.54 13.78 19.49
C ALA A 101 -9.53 15.16 18.79
N PRO A 102 -10.72 15.75 18.50
CA PRO A 102 -10.86 16.98 17.73
C PRO A 102 -10.16 18.19 18.34
#